data_AF-A0A6G0PXY1-F1
#
_entry.id   AF-A0A6G0PXY1-F1
#
_cell.length_a   1.000
_cell.length_b   1.000
_cell.length_c   1.000
_cell.angle_alpha   90.00
_cell.angle_beta   90.00
_cell.angle_gamma   90.00
#
_symmetry.space_group_name_H-M   'P 1'
#
loop_
_entity.id
_entity.type
_entity.pdbx_description
1 polymer ?
#
loop_
_entity_poly.entity_id
_entity_poly.type
_entity_poly.pdbx_seq_one_letter_code
_entity_poly.pdbx_strand_id
1 'polypeptide(L)'
;SILSNEALALADRLEASGAICSGGVDEWGSPLSIITGTAEEVVEIIETLNLSVTPLELAEAKKGIETKDECITKWAVEGHLRLFRFQAVKNSIDSSSIPAADFNVYPEYADCRPAVNNEGIIGEKLALATAGEDLVSVVPDILKLFPL
;
A
#
# COMPACT_ATOMS: atom_id res chain seq x y z
N SER A 1 7.83 15.32 -17.51
CA SER A 1 6.84 14.67 -16.64
C SER A 1 7.48 14.48 -15.28
N ILE A 2 6.70 14.46 -14.19
CA ILE A 2 7.18 14.03 -12.85
C ILE A 2 7.33 12.49 -12.80
N LEU A 3 6.61 11.78 -13.69
CA LEU A 3 6.71 10.33 -13.85
C LEU A 3 7.87 9.93 -14.75
N SER A 4 8.47 8.77 -14.47
CA SER A 4 9.48 8.14 -15.33
C SER A 4 8.87 7.62 -16.64
N ASN A 5 9.71 7.31 -17.63
CA ASN A 5 9.24 6.75 -18.90
C ASN A 5 8.59 5.37 -18.70
N GLU A 6 9.10 4.58 -17.75
CA GLU A 6 8.56 3.28 -17.38
C GLU A 6 7.16 3.42 -16.78
N ALA A 7 6.97 4.40 -15.89
CA ALA A 7 5.66 4.70 -15.29
C ALA A 7 4.64 5.19 -16.34
N LEU A 8 5.07 6.00 -17.32
CA LEU A 8 4.22 6.41 -18.44
C LEU A 8 3.83 5.22 -19.33
N ALA A 9 4.80 4.37 -19.68
CA ALA A 9 4.53 3.18 -20.48
C ALA A 9 3.60 2.18 -19.75
N LEU A 10 3.71 2.09 -18.42
CA LEU A 10 2.78 1.31 -17.60
C LEU A 10 1.35 1.89 -17.69
N ALA A 11 1.20 3.21 -17.57
CA ALA A 11 -0.10 3.85 -17.70
C ALA A 11 -0.76 3.54 -19.06
N ASP A 12 0.00 3.61 -20.16
CA ASP A 12 -0.50 3.27 -21.50
C ASP A 12 -0.96 1.80 -21.59
N ARG A 13 -0.26 0.86 -20.94
CA ARG A 13 -0.64 -0.56 -20.89
C ARG A 13 -1.94 -0.77 -20.12
N LEU A 14 -2.08 -0.13 -18.95
CA LEU A 14 -3.27 -0.22 -18.11
C LEU A 14 -4.50 0.37 -18.80
N GLU A 15 -4.35 1.48 -19.53
CA GLU A 15 -5.43 2.04 -20.33
C GLU A 15 -5.85 1.09 -21.45
N ALA A 16 -4.87 0.50 -22.16
CA ALA A 16 -5.14 -0.45 -23.25
C ALA A 16 -5.78 -1.76 -22.78
N SER A 17 -5.49 -2.22 -21.57
CA SER A 17 -6.07 -3.45 -21.00
C SER A 17 -7.48 -3.27 -20.45
N GLY A 18 -7.92 -2.01 -20.27
CA GLY A 18 -9.20 -1.70 -19.63
C GLY A 18 -9.16 -1.83 -18.11
N ALA A 19 -7.98 -1.64 -17.50
CA ALA A 19 -7.86 -1.47 -16.06
C ALA A 19 -8.74 -0.30 -15.59
N ILE A 20 -9.39 -0.45 -14.44
CA ILE A 20 -10.31 0.54 -13.90
C ILE A 20 -9.53 1.41 -12.92
N CYS A 21 -9.36 2.69 -13.26
CA CYS A 21 -8.81 3.70 -12.36
C CYS A 21 -9.96 4.49 -11.75
N SER A 22 -10.07 4.48 -10.43
CA SER A 22 -11.03 5.29 -9.68
C SER A 22 -10.31 6.12 -8.63
N GLY A 23 -10.88 7.29 -8.34
CA GLY A 23 -10.38 8.18 -7.31
C GLY A 23 -11.56 8.76 -6.55
N GLY A 24 -11.31 9.14 -5.30
CA GLY A 24 -12.36 9.68 -4.45
C GLY A 24 -11.81 10.23 -3.15
N VAL A 25 -12.74 10.63 -2.30
CA VAL A 25 -12.46 10.98 -0.91
C VAL A 25 -13.33 10.06 -0.07
N ASP A 26 -12.73 9.35 0.88
CA ASP A 26 -13.47 8.45 1.75
C ASP A 26 -14.37 9.24 2.73
N GLU A 27 -15.17 8.52 3.51
CA GLU A 27 -16.06 9.11 4.52
C GLU A 27 -15.30 9.90 5.62
N TRP A 28 -13.99 9.70 5.74
CA TRP A 28 -13.10 10.34 6.69
C TRP A 28 -12.37 11.55 6.12
N GLY A 29 -12.62 11.90 4.84
CA GLY A 29 -11.98 13.03 4.17
C GLY A 29 -10.60 12.71 3.59
N SER A 30 -10.20 11.43 3.55
CA SER A 30 -8.92 10.98 3.01
C SER A 30 -9.04 10.77 1.49
N PRO A 31 -8.19 11.39 0.66
CA PRO A 31 -8.12 11.08 -0.75
C PRO A 31 -7.69 9.62 -0.95
N LEU A 32 -8.41 8.89 -1.79
CA LEU A 32 -8.05 7.54 -2.21
C LEU A 32 -7.95 7.43 -3.74
N SER A 33 -7.14 6.48 -4.18
CA SER A 33 -7.04 6.07 -5.59
C SER A 33 -6.97 4.56 -5.66
N ILE A 34 -7.79 3.94 -6.49
CA ILE A 34 -7.84 2.50 -6.68
C ILE A 34 -7.60 2.21 -8.15
N ILE A 35 -6.67 1.31 -8.44
CA ILE A 35 -6.49 0.72 -9.76
C ILE A 35 -6.87 -0.75 -9.66
N THR A 36 -7.80 -1.18 -10.50
CA THR A 36 -8.28 -2.55 -10.57
C THR A 36 -7.94 -3.17 -11.91
N GLY A 37 -7.28 -4.33 -11.90
CA GLY A 37 -6.85 -5.05 -13.10
C GLY A 37 -6.65 -6.55 -12.81
N THR A 38 -5.78 -7.18 -13.58
CA THR A 38 -5.27 -8.53 -13.33
C THR A 38 -4.25 -8.53 -12.18
N ALA A 39 -3.96 -9.70 -11.62
CA ALA A 39 -2.92 -9.84 -10.60
C ALA A 39 -1.54 -9.42 -11.15
N GLU A 40 -1.26 -9.76 -12.41
CA GLU A 40 -0.04 -9.39 -13.14
C GLU A 40 0.13 -7.87 -13.21
N GLU A 41 -0.92 -7.14 -13.59
CA GLU A 41 -0.91 -5.68 -13.67
C GLU A 41 -0.71 -5.04 -12.30
N VAL A 42 -1.35 -5.56 -11.25
CA VAL A 42 -1.18 -5.06 -9.89
C VAL A 42 0.27 -5.24 -9.40
N VAL A 43 0.87 -6.41 -9.64
CA VAL A 43 2.29 -6.64 -9.32
C VAL A 43 3.19 -5.70 -10.12
N GLU A 44 2.90 -5.48 -11.40
CA GLU A 44 3.67 -4.58 -12.26
C GLU A 44 3.60 -3.13 -11.76
N ILE A 45 2.44 -2.66 -11.30
CA ILE A 45 2.26 -1.34 -10.67
C ILE A 45 3.14 -1.20 -9.44
N ILE A 46 3.09 -2.17 -8.53
CA ILE A 46 3.84 -2.16 -7.28
C ILE A 46 5.34 -2.08 -7.55
N GLU A 47 5.85 -2.90 -8.46
CA GLU A 47 7.29 -3.00 -8.76
C GLU A 47 7.78 -1.79 -9.56
N THR A 48 7.02 -1.31 -10.54
CA THR A 48 7.41 -0.16 -11.39
C THR A 48 7.41 1.14 -10.61
N LEU A 49 6.38 1.37 -9.78
CA LEU A 49 6.26 2.60 -8.98
C LEU A 49 6.96 2.49 -7.62
N ASN A 50 7.55 1.32 -7.31
CA ASN A 50 8.21 1.02 -6.04
C ASN A 50 7.29 1.33 -4.83
N LEU A 51 6.03 0.88 -4.92
CA LEU A 51 5.02 1.14 -3.89
C LEU A 51 5.36 0.40 -2.59
N SER A 52 5.14 1.07 -1.46
CA SER A 52 5.40 0.47 -0.16
C SER A 52 4.21 -0.36 0.32
N VAL A 53 3.95 -1.49 -0.35
CA VAL A 53 2.98 -2.50 0.08
C VAL A 53 3.59 -3.45 1.12
N THR A 54 2.76 -4.18 1.85
CA THR A 54 3.25 -5.22 2.74
C THR A 54 3.82 -6.40 1.93
N PRO A 55 4.89 -7.07 2.42
CA PRO A 55 5.44 -8.24 1.72
C PRO A 55 4.43 -9.37 1.53
N LEU A 56 3.48 -9.52 2.47
CA LEU A 56 2.43 -10.52 2.41
C LEU A 56 1.47 -10.24 1.24
N GLU A 57 0.94 -9.02 1.14
CA GLU A 57 0.00 -8.71 0.06
C GLU A 57 0.64 -8.82 -1.33
N LEU A 58 1.92 -8.45 -1.47
CA LEU A 58 2.67 -8.67 -2.71
C LEU A 58 2.81 -10.17 -3.02
N ALA A 59 3.11 -10.99 -2.00
CA ALA A 59 3.21 -12.43 -2.17
C ALA A 59 1.86 -13.07 -2.54
N GLU A 60 0.77 -12.58 -1.95
CA GLU A 60 -0.60 -13.00 -2.29
C GLU A 60 -0.96 -12.62 -3.73
N ALA A 61 -0.66 -11.39 -4.17
CA ALA A 61 -0.87 -10.97 -5.56
C ALA A 61 -0.06 -11.84 -6.54
N LYS A 62 1.21 -12.11 -6.23
CA LYS A 62 2.05 -13.03 -7.02
C LYS A 62 1.46 -14.44 -7.05
N LYS A 63 0.93 -14.93 -5.94
CA LYS A 63 0.24 -16.23 -5.89
C LYS A 63 -1.07 -16.22 -6.69
N GLY A 64 -1.75 -15.08 -6.76
CA GLY A 64 -2.93 -14.87 -7.60
C GLY A 64 -2.63 -15.03 -9.10
N ILE A 65 -1.44 -14.63 -9.55
CA ILE A 65 -0.97 -14.87 -10.94
C ILE A 65 -0.90 -16.37 -11.23
N GLU A 66 -0.33 -17.15 -10.30
CA GLU A 66 -0.17 -18.60 -10.44
C GLU A 66 -1.51 -19.35 -10.43
N THR A 67 -2.51 -18.83 -9.72
CA THR A 67 -3.78 -19.50 -9.42
C THR A 67 -4.98 -18.88 -10.15
N LYS A 68 -4.74 -18.03 -11.16
CA LYS A 68 -5.79 -17.28 -11.87
C LYS A 68 -6.89 -18.13 -12.50
N ASP A 69 -6.58 -19.37 -12.85
CA ASP A 69 -7.55 -20.33 -13.43
C ASP A 69 -8.40 -21.03 -12.36
N GLU A 70 -7.97 -21.01 -11.09
CA GLU A 70 -8.68 -21.62 -9.95
C GLU A 70 -9.76 -20.67 -9.39
N CYS A 71 -9.49 -19.36 -9.39
CA CYS A 71 -10.41 -18.34 -8.92
C CYS A 71 -10.33 -17.07 -9.77
N ILE A 72 -11.33 -16.86 -10.63
CA ILE A 72 -11.36 -15.73 -11.55
C ILE A 72 -11.84 -14.48 -10.80
N THR A 73 -10.90 -13.60 -10.46
CA THR A 73 -11.14 -12.30 -9.82
C THR A 73 -10.24 -11.25 -10.44
N LYS A 74 -10.67 -9.99 -10.39
CA LYS A 74 -9.74 -8.88 -10.52
C LYS A 74 -9.00 -8.65 -9.21
N TRP A 75 -7.91 -7.91 -9.30
CA TRP A 75 -7.09 -7.47 -8.20
C TRP A 75 -7.07 -5.95 -8.16
N ALA A 76 -7.02 -5.40 -6.96
CA ALA A 76 -6.95 -3.97 -6.72
C ALA A 76 -5.65 -3.62 -5.99
N VAL A 77 -5.07 -2.49 -6.38
CA VAL A 77 -4.14 -1.73 -5.56
C VAL A 77 -4.81 -0.42 -5.19
N GLU A 78 -4.91 -0.18 -3.89
CA GLU A 78 -5.57 0.98 -3.31
C GLU A 78 -4.56 1.83 -2.56
N GLY A 79 -4.42 3.10 -2.94
CA GLY A 79 -3.61 4.10 -2.25
C GLY A 79 -4.48 5.05 -1.44
N HIS A 80 -4.27 5.11 -0.14
CA HIS A 80 -4.91 6.05 0.80
C HIS A 80 -3.92 7.13 1.22
N LEU A 81 -4.22 8.38 0.91
CA LEU A 81 -3.43 9.51 1.40
C LEU A 81 -3.93 9.90 2.80
N ARG A 82 -3.07 9.71 3.79
CA ARG A 82 -3.37 10.01 5.20
C ARG A 82 -2.41 11.04 5.75
N LEU A 83 -2.92 11.84 6.68
CA LEU A 83 -2.11 12.76 7.47
C LEU A 83 -1.91 12.16 8.87
N PHE A 84 -0.76 11.55 9.11
CA PHE A 84 -0.42 10.95 10.39
C PHE A 84 0.01 12.04 11.37
N ARG A 85 -0.76 12.22 12.43
CA ARG A 85 -0.45 13.18 13.49
C ARG A 85 0.29 12.50 14.63
N PHE A 86 1.31 13.16 15.14
CA PHE A 86 2.11 12.69 16.27
C PHE A 86 2.51 13.86 17.17
N GLN A 87 2.75 13.58 18.44
CA GLN A 87 3.32 14.58 19.34
C GLN A 87 4.81 14.69 19.03
N ALA A 88 5.28 15.89 18.64
CA ALA A 88 6.70 16.13 18.45
C ALA A 88 7.45 16.34 19.79
N VAL A 89 6.71 16.64 20.87
CA VAL A 89 7.25 16.90 22.20
C VAL A 89 6.41 16.16 23.24
N LYS A 90 7.09 15.47 24.17
CA LYS A 90 6.45 14.73 25.26
C LYS A 90 5.52 15.64 26.07
N ASN A 91 4.29 15.18 26.30
CA ASN A 91 3.24 15.90 27.04
C ASN A 91 2.84 17.26 26.44
N SER A 92 3.11 17.52 25.16
CA SER A 92 2.61 18.72 24.48
C SER A 92 1.19 18.52 23.96
N ILE A 93 0.40 19.60 23.95
CA ILE A 93 -0.90 19.64 23.25
C ILE A 93 -0.73 19.88 21.75
N ASP A 94 0.45 20.33 21.32
CA ASP A 94 0.76 20.58 19.92
C ASP A 94 1.15 19.27 19.22
N SER A 95 0.53 19.03 18.07
CA SER A 95 0.81 17.88 17.21
C SER A 95 1.53 18.31 15.94
N SER A 96 2.57 17.59 15.56
CA SER A 96 3.10 17.63 14.20
C SER A 96 2.34 16.64 13.32
N SER A 97 2.58 16.69 12.02
CA SER A 97 1.94 15.80 11.06
C SER A 97 2.84 15.44 9.90
N ILE A 98 2.73 14.20 9.43
CA ILE A 98 3.40 13.72 8.22
C ILE A 98 2.34 13.23 7.23
N PRO A 99 2.33 13.75 5.98
CA PRO A 99 1.55 13.14 4.92
C PRO A 99 2.22 11.83 4.50
N ALA A 100 1.47 10.74 4.46
CA ALA A 100 1.94 9.48 3.92
C ALA A 100 0.84 8.77 3.13
N ALA A 101 1.27 7.93 2.19
CA ALA A 101 0.40 7.06 1.43
C ALA A 101 0.46 5.65 2.04
N ASP A 102 -0.70 5.10 2.36
CA ASP A 102 -0.89 3.70 2.69
C ASP A 102 -1.34 2.95 1.44
N PHE A 103 -0.81 1.76 1.19
CA PHE A 103 -1.13 0.97 -0.01
C PHE A 103 -1.61 -0.42 0.39
N ASN A 104 -2.84 -0.76 0.01
CA ASN A 104 -3.43 -2.07 0.25
C ASN A 104 -3.62 -2.81 -1.08
N VAL A 105 -3.41 -4.12 -1.07
CA VAL A 105 -3.52 -4.96 -2.27
C VAL A 105 -4.36 -6.19 -1.97
N TYR A 106 -5.39 -6.42 -2.78
CA TYR A 106 -6.37 -7.47 -2.52
C TYR A 106 -7.12 -7.90 -3.79
N PRO A 107 -7.63 -9.14 -3.85
CA PRO A 107 -8.60 -9.54 -4.86
C PRO A 107 -9.97 -8.91 -4.57
N GLU A 108 -10.74 -8.60 -5.62
CA GLU A 108 -12.12 -8.10 -5.46
C GLU A 108 -13.03 -9.13 -4.76
N TYR A 109 -12.82 -10.41 -5.01
CA TYR A 109 -13.47 -11.49 -4.27
C TYR A 109 -12.56 -12.01 -3.17
N ALA A 110 -12.95 -11.79 -1.92
CA ALA A 110 -12.19 -12.23 -0.75
C ALA A 110 -11.96 -13.76 -0.73
N ASP A 111 -12.90 -14.55 -1.24
CA ASP A 111 -12.77 -16.02 -1.36
C ASP A 111 -11.66 -16.43 -2.34
N CYS A 112 -11.25 -15.54 -3.24
CA CYS A 112 -10.12 -15.74 -4.15
C CYS A 112 -8.77 -15.33 -3.55
N ARG A 113 -8.71 -14.87 -2.30
CA ARG A 113 -7.45 -14.52 -1.65
C ARG A 113 -6.64 -15.80 -1.38
N PRO A 114 -5.48 -15.98 -2.03
CA PRO A 114 -4.73 -17.21 -1.90
C PRO A 114 -4.06 -17.29 -0.53
N ALA A 115 -3.99 -18.50 0.02
CA ALA A 115 -3.21 -18.74 1.23
C ALA A 115 -1.70 -18.72 0.90
N VAL A 116 -0.96 -17.85 1.57
CA VAL A 116 0.50 -17.77 1.50
C VAL A 116 1.08 -18.07 2.87
N ASN A 117 2.20 -18.81 2.92
CA ASN A 117 2.91 -19.03 4.17
C ASN A 117 3.60 -17.73 4.62
N ASN A 118 3.30 -17.27 5.82
CA ASN A 118 3.83 -16.02 6.37
C ASN A 118 5.20 -16.18 7.05
N GLU A 119 5.71 -17.41 7.20
CA GLU A 119 7.03 -17.67 7.77
C GLU A 119 8.13 -16.95 6.98
N GLY A 120 8.83 -16.04 7.65
CA GLY A 120 9.91 -15.24 7.05
C GLY A 120 9.45 -14.07 6.17
N ILE A 121 8.14 -13.86 6.02
CA ILE A 121 7.53 -12.72 5.29
C ILE A 121 7.09 -11.62 6.26
N ILE A 122 6.78 -11.98 7.51
CA ILE A 122 6.54 -11.03 8.59
C ILE A 122 7.87 -10.39 8.98
N GLY A 123 8.02 -9.12 8.65
CA GLY A 123 9.14 -8.28 9.04
C GLY A 123 8.69 -6.85 9.23
N GLU A 124 9.43 -6.08 10.02
CA GLU A 124 9.21 -4.65 10.18
C GLU A 124 9.69 -3.94 8.91
N LYS A 125 8.75 -3.38 8.15
CA LYS A 125 9.09 -2.43 7.08
C LYS A 125 8.99 -1.04 7.69
N LEU A 126 10.07 -0.28 7.58
CA LEU A 126 10.13 1.09 8.09
C LEU A 126 8.98 1.90 7.49
N ALA A 127 7.97 2.21 8.30
CA ALA A 127 6.79 2.96 7.86
C ALA A 127 7.16 4.39 7.39
N LEU A 128 8.34 4.88 7.81
CA LEU A 128 8.84 6.19 7.45
C LEU A 128 10.38 6.22 7.42
N ALA A 129 10.96 6.66 6.31
CA ALA A 129 12.39 6.98 6.24
C ALA A 129 12.68 8.25 7.07
N THR A 130 13.04 8.06 8.34
CA THR A 130 13.23 9.17 9.30
C THR A 130 14.66 9.75 9.29
N ALA A 131 15.51 9.30 8.36
CA ALA A 131 16.94 9.63 8.33
C ALA A 131 17.68 9.36 9.68
N GLY A 132 17.18 8.42 10.48
CA GLY A 132 17.73 8.08 11.80
C GLY A 132 17.07 8.78 12.99
N GLU A 133 16.06 9.63 12.76
CA GLU A 133 15.28 10.23 13.84
C GLU A 133 14.22 9.26 14.41
N ASP A 134 14.17 9.13 15.72
CA ASP A 134 13.10 8.41 16.41
C ASP A 134 11.93 9.35 16.69
N LEU A 135 11.02 9.46 15.71
CA LEU A 135 9.83 10.30 15.78
C LEU A 135 8.80 9.82 16.82
N VAL A 136 8.96 8.61 17.36
CA VAL A 136 8.08 8.04 18.39
C VAL A 136 8.77 7.91 19.75
N SER A 137 9.97 8.48 19.90
CA SER A 137 10.73 8.50 21.17
C SER A 137 9.93 9.07 22.35
N VAL A 138 8.99 9.99 22.07
CA VAL A 138 8.13 10.64 23.07
C VAL A 138 6.80 9.92 23.29
N VAL A 139 6.46 8.94 22.44
CA VAL A 139 5.22 8.16 22.53
C VAL A 139 5.39 7.11 23.64
N PRO A 140 4.50 7.03 24.64
CA PRO A 140 4.50 5.97 25.63
C PRO A 140 4.44 4.58 24.99
N ASP A 141 5.20 3.61 25.50
CA ASP A 141 5.30 2.28 24.88
C ASP A 141 3.94 1.56 24.75
N ILE A 142 3.02 1.80 25.67
CA ILE A 142 1.65 1.26 25.62
C ILE A 142 0.84 1.74 24.40
N LEU A 143 1.27 2.83 23.75
CA LEU A 143 0.64 3.41 22.56
C LEU A 143 1.41 3.09 21.27
N LYS A 144 2.54 2.38 21.35
CA LYS A 144 3.29 1.94 20.17
C LYS A 144 2.66 0.66 19.62
N LEU A 145 2.08 0.75 18.42
CA LEU A 145 1.51 -0.40 17.69
C LEU A 145 2.55 -1.47 17.34
N PHE A 146 3.81 -1.05 17.18
CA PHE A 146 4.97 -1.91 16.98
C PHE A 146 6.05 -1.49 18.01
N PRO A 147 6.26 -2.26 19.09
CA PRO A 147 7.33 -1.98 20.03
C PRO A 147 8.69 -2.19 19.33
N LEU A 148 9.60 -1.22 19.49
CA LEU A 148 11.01 -1.31 19.04
C LEU A 148 11.75 -2.46 19.74
#